data_AF-A0A351ZY81-F1
#
_entry.id   AF-A0A351ZY81-F1
#
_cell.length_a   1.000
_cell.length_b   1.000
_cell.length_c   1.000
_cell.angle_alpha   90.00
_cell.angle_beta   90.00
_cell.angle_gamma   90.00
#
_symmetry.space_group_name_H-M   'P 1'
#
loop_
_entity.id
_entity.type
_entity.pdbx_description
1 polymer ?
#
loop_
_entity_poly.entity_id
_entity_poly.type
_entity_poly.pdbx_seq_one_letter_code
_entity_poly.pdbx_strand_id
1 'polypeptide(L)'
;MIARELERTSNVEIAPKWQHGTMIFKPGDDRLKQHEMSIERFMHKIVMMRDNLRVLEQQINSHKSLETGEKIKLQSYITRIYGSMTSFNTFFADEDDTFKGSGE
;
A
#
# COMPACT_ATOMS: atom_id res chain seq x y z
N MET A 1 13.75 6.82 16.02
CA MET A 1 13.37 8.04 15.27
C MET A 1 12.59 7.68 14.00
N ILE A 2 13.10 6.78 13.14
CA ILE A 2 12.40 6.29 11.91
C ILE A 2 11.02 5.66 12.18
N ALA A 3 10.85 4.91 13.29
CA ALA A 3 9.57 4.29 13.64
C ALA A 3 8.44 5.30 13.95
N ARG A 4 8.77 6.52 14.41
CA ARG A 4 7.78 7.57 14.69
C ARG A 4 7.40 8.37 13.44
N GLU A 5 8.28 8.47 12.45
CA GLU A 5 7.99 9.11 11.16
C GLU A 5 6.97 8.28 10.34
N LEU A 6 7.04 6.96 10.51
CA LEU A 6 6.14 5.97 9.91
C LEU A 6 4.74 5.93 10.54
N GLU A 7 4.55 6.56 11.70
CA GLU A 7 3.27 6.73 12.40
C GLU A 7 2.58 8.06 12.04
N ARG A 8 3.01 8.76 10.99
CA ARG A 8 2.16 9.80 10.38
C ARG A 8 0.96 9.09 9.76
N THR A 9 -0.08 8.93 10.57
CA THR A 9 -1.39 8.43 10.18
C THR A 9 -1.92 9.29 9.05
N SER A 10 -1.76 8.82 7.81
CA SER A 10 -2.73 9.16 6.79
C SER A 10 -4.04 8.55 7.27
N ASN A 11 -4.98 9.42 7.63
CA ASN A 11 -6.29 9.05 8.15
C ASN A 11 -7.13 8.49 7.00
N VAL A 12 -6.78 7.29 6.55
CA VAL A 12 -7.47 6.60 5.47
C VAL A 12 -8.67 5.87 6.07
N GLU A 13 -9.85 6.21 5.57
CA GLU A 13 -11.08 5.56 6.01
C GLU A 13 -11.29 4.24 5.26
N ILE A 14 -11.68 3.22 6.02
CA ILE A 14 -12.00 1.89 5.48
C ILE A 14 -13.45 1.89 5.02
N ALA A 15 -13.71 1.32 3.84
CA ALA A 15 -15.05 1.24 3.29
C ALA A 15 -16.03 0.62 4.30
N PRO A 16 -17.26 1.16 4.47
CA PRO A 16 -18.18 0.76 5.54
C PRO A 16 -18.40 -0.75 5.67
N LYS A 17 -18.45 -1.48 4.54
CA LYS A 17 -18.64 -2.95 4.53
C LYS A 17 -17.52 -3.76 5.21
N TRP A 18 -16.35 -3.17 5.42
CA TRP A 18 -15.16 -3.85 5.97
C TRP A 18 -14.76 -3.34 7.35
N GLN A 19 -15.43 -2.31 7.87
CA GLN A 19 -15.14 -1.77 9.20
C GLN A 19 -15.34 -2.85 10.27
N HIS A 20 -14.43 -2.91 11.24
CA HIS A 20 -14.40 -3.91 12.32
C HIS A 20 -14.30 -5.37 11.84
N GLY A 21 -13.96 -5.59 10.57
CA GLY A 21 -13.79 -6.91 10.01
C GLY A 21 -12.48 -7.58 10.44
N THR A 22 -12.44 -8.90 10.26
CA THR A 22 -11.25 -9.73 10.52
C THR A 22 -10.82 -10.42 9.23
N MET A 23 -9.54 -10.31 8.88
CA MET A 23 -8.92 -11.13 7.85
C MET A 23 -8.47 -12.46 8.44
N ILE A 24 -8.82 -13.55 7.76
CA ILE A 24 -8.48 -14.91 8.14
C ILE A 24 -7.62 -15.53 7.04
N PHE A 25 -6.38 -15.87 7.39
CA PHE A 25 -5.51 -16.65 6.52
C PHE A 25 -5.67 -18.12 6.86
N LYS A 26 -6.39 -18.82 5.99
CA LYS A 26 -6.66 -20.24 6.11
C LYS A 26 -5.50 -21.05 5.49
N PRO A 27 -4.82 -21.91 6.26
CA PRO A 27 -3.84 -22.83 5.70
C PRO A 27 -4.51 -23.83 4.75
N GLY A 28 -3.77 -24.35 3.77
CA GLY A 28 -4.26 -25.44 2.92
C GLY A 28 -4.43 -26.77 3.66
N ASP A 29 -3.79 -26.94 4.82
CA ASP A 29 -3.99 -28.05 5.74
C ASP A 29 -4.95 -27.63 6.86
N ASP A 30 -6.16 -28.20 6.86
CA ASP A 30 -7.22 -27.88 7.83
C ASP A 30 -6.87 -28.25 9.29
N ARG A 31 -5.78 -29.01 9.52
CA ARG A 31 -5.29 -29.32 10.88
C ARG A 31 -4.50 -28.18 11.51
N LEU A 32 -4.04 -27.22 10.70
CA LEU A 32 -3.24 -26.09 11.18
C LEU A 32 -4.13 -24.93 11.63
N LYS A 33 -3.67 -24.21 12.65
CA LYS A 33 -4.38 -23.04 13.18
C LYS A 33 -4.38 -21.91 12.14
N GLN A 34 -5.54 -21.27 11.98
CA GLN A 34 -5.68 -20.08 11.15
C GLN A 34 -4.94 -18.89 11.75
N HIS A 35 -4.43 -18.01 10.89
CA HIS A 35 -3.91 -16.72 11.32
C HIS A 35 -4.98 -15.66 11.12
N GLU A 36 -5.23 -14.86 12.15
CA GLU A 36 -6.24 -13.81 12.12
C GLU A 36 -5.59 -12.44 12.36
N MET A 37 -6.09 -11.43 11.67
CA MET A 37 -5.74 -10.03 11.93
C MET A 37 -6.91 -9.12 11.61
N SER A 38 -7.05 -8.01 12.35
CA SER A 38 -8.09 -7.03 12.02
C SER A 38 -7.81 -6.37 10.66
N ILE A 39 -8.88 -6.02 9.93
CA ILE A 39 -8.77 -5.31 8.65
C ILE A 39 -8.08 -3.97 8.84
N GLU A 40 -8.30 -3.26 9.95
CA GLU A 40 -7.65 -1.99 10.27
C GLU A 40 -6.12 -2.16 10.34
N ARG A 41 -5.65 -3.21 11.02
CA ARG A 41 -4.22 -3.47 11.16
C ARG A 41 -3.60 -3.84 9.80
N PHE A 42 -4.33 -4.57 8.98
CA PHE A 42 -3.90 -4.89 7.62
C PHE A 42 -3.84 -3.64 6.75
N MET A 43 -4.91 -2.86 6.70
CA MET A 43 -5.00 -1.63 5.92
C MET A 43 -3.97 -0.60 6.33
N HIS A 44 -3.71 -0.43 7.63
CA HIS A 44 -2.62 0.42 8.10
C HIS A 44 -1.27 0.03 7.47
N LYS A 45 -0.96 -1.28 7.39
CA LYS A 45 0.28 -1.74 6.74
C LYS A 45 0.29 -1.44 5.23
N ILE A 46 -0.83 -1.61 4.55
CA ILE A 46 -0.98 -1.31 3.11
C ILE A 46 -0.78 0.19 2.85
N VAL A 47 -1.40 1.04 3.67
CA VAL A 47 -1.27 2.50 3.61
C VAL A 47 0.18 2.94 3.91
N MET A 48 0.85 2.33 4.89
CA MET A 48 2.27 2.59 5.13
C MET A 48 3.16 2.25 3.92
N MET A 49 2.86 1.17 3.18
CA MET A 49 3.60 0.83 1.96
C MET A 49 3.37 1.88 0.86
N ARG A 50 2.12 2.31 0.67
CA ARG A 50 1.75 3.41 -0.25
C ARG A 50 2.57 4.66 0.06
N ASP A 51 2.57 5.08 1.31
CA ASP A 51 3.17 6.34 1.73
C ASP A 51 4.70 6.30 1.57
N ASN A 52 5.34 5.16 1.85
CA ASN A 52 6.77 4.95 1.57
C ASN A 52 7.09 4.99 0.08
N LEU A 53 6.25 4.42 -0.79
CA LEU A 53 6.43 4.48 -2.24
C LEU A 53 6.29 5.90 -2.78
N ARG A 54 5.36 6.69 -2.25
CA ARG A 54 5.22 8.12 -2.59
C ARG A 54 6.48 8.91 -2.23
N VAL A 55 7.06 8.66 -1.05
CA VAL A 55 8.32 9.28 -0.64
C VAL A 55 9.46 8.86 -1.57
N LEU A 56 9.57 7.57 -1.89
CA LEU A 56 10.59 7.06 -2.80
C LEU A 56 10.49 7.70 -4.20
N GLU A 57 9.27 7.83 -4.73
CA GLU A 57 9.01 8.49 -6.00
C GLU A 57 9.48 9.96 -5.99
N GLN A 58 9.14 10.70 -4.93
CA GLN A 58 9.60 12.10 -4.76
C GLN A 58 11.12 12.20 -4.68
N GLN A 59 11.79 11.27 -3.99
CA GLN A 59 13.25 11.22 -3.91
C GLN A 59 13.88 10.96 -5.28
N ILE A 60 13.33 10.02 -6.07
CA ILE A 60 13.81 9.75 -7.44
C ILE A 60 13.62 10.99 -8.34
N ASN A 61 12.46 11.65 -8.26
CA ASN A 61 12.15 12.84 -9.05
C ASN A 61 13.15 13.97 -8.77
N SER A 62 13.43 14.21 -7.48
CA SER A 62 14.34 15.27 -7.01
C SER A 62 15.83 14.91 -7.06
N HIS A 63 16.18 13.66 -7.41
CA HIS A 63 17.58 13.23 -7.46
C HIS A 63 18.37 13.96 -8.54
N LYS A 64 19.45 14.65 -8.16
CA LYS A 64 20.20 15.54 -9.07
C LYS A 64 21.13 14.79 -10.03
N SER A 65 21.62 13.61 -9.65
CA SER A 65 22.63 12.87 -10.42
C SER A 65 22.09 11.65 -11.17
N LEU A 66 20.79 11.35 -11.06
CA LEU A 66 20.20 10.27 -11.86
C LEU A 66 19.91 10.79 -13.26
N GLU A 67 20.32 10.03 -14.28
CA GLU A 67 19.99 10.36 -15.65
C GLU A 67 18.49 10.16 -15.90
N THR A 68 17.94 10.88 -16.89
CA THR A 68 16.51 10.81 -17.23
C THR A 68 16.04 9.38 -17.51
N GLY A 69 16.84 8.58 -18.22
CA GLY A 69 16.50 7.19 -18.52
C GLY A 69 16.42 6.30 -17.28
N GLU A 70 17.30 6.52 -16.31
CA GLU A 70 17.29 5.78 -15.04
C GLU A 70 16.07 6.16 -14.20
N LYS A 71 15.73 7.46 -14.14
CA LYS A 71 14.51 7.93 -13.47
C LYS A 71 13.27 7.27 -14.04
N ILE A 72 13.12 7.26 -15.37
CA ILE A 72 12.00 6.61 -16.06
C ILE A 72 11.94 5.12 -15.72
N LYS A 73 13.08 4.42 -15.74
CA LYS A 73 13.14 2.99 -15.40
C LYS A 73 12.66 2.74 -13.96
N LEU A 74 13.15 3.51 -12.99
CA LEU A 74 12.75 3.38 -11.58
C LEU A 74 11.27 3.71 -11.36
N GLN A 75 10.79 4.80 -11.96
CA GLN A 75 9.37 5.17 -11.94
C GLN A 75 8.50 4.04 -12.51
N SER A 76 8.93 3.37 -13.59
CA SER A 76 8.17 2.25 -14.16
C SER A 76 8.00 1.07 -13.20
N TYR A 77 8.98 0.81 -12.32
CA TYR A 77 8.84 -0.20 -11.27
C TYR A 77 7.86 0.25 -10.20
N ILE A 78 7.91 1.52 -9.78
CA ILE A 78 6.95 2.09 -8.82
C ILE A 78 5.52 1.99 -9.36
N THR A 79 5.30 2.33 -10.63
CA THR A 79 3.95 2.23 -11.23
C THR A 79 3.45 0.79 -11.30
N ARG A 80 4.33 -0.18 -11.59
CA ARG A 80 3.97 -1.61 -11.53
C ARG A 80 3.64 -2.08 -10.11
N ILE A 81 4.36 -1.57 -9.11
CA ILE A 81 4.06 -1.87 -7.70
C ILE A 81 2.69 -1.30 -7.33
N TYR A 82 2.37 -0.05 -7.71
CA TYR A 82 1.02 0.49 -7.53
C TYR A 82 -0.05 -0.35 -8.22
N GLY A 83 0.20 -0.78 -9.47
CA GLY A 83 -0.68 -1.69 -10.20
C GLY A 83 -0.93 -3.02 -9.47
N SER A 84 0.07 -3.59 -8.80
CA SER A 84 -0.10 -4.83 -8.03
C SER A 84 -0.96 -4.67 -6.77
N MET A 85 -1.10 -3.44 -6.28
CA MET A 85 -1.85 -3.13 -5.06
C MET A 85 -3.31 -2.74 -5.34
N THR A 86 -3.73 -2.58 -6.60
CA THR A 86 -5.12 -2.20 -6.96
C THR A 86 -6.16 -3.20 -6.47
N SER A 87 -5.78 -4.47 -6.26
CA SER A 87 -6.64 -5.48 -5.62
C SER A 87 -7.14 -5.07 -4.22
N PHE A 88 -6.42 -4.17 -3.54
CA PHE A 88 -6.82 -3.65 -2.24
C PHE A 88 -7.75 -2.42 -2.32
N ASN A 89 -8.02 -1.88 -3.51
CA ASN A 89 -8.86 -0.67 -3.68
C ASN A 89 -10.26 -0.83 -3.08
N THR A 90 -10.81 -2.05 -3.07
CA THR A 90 -12.13 -2.33 -2.49
C THR A 90 -12.23 -2.11 -0.98
N PHE A 91 -11.10 -1.94 -0.28
CA PHE A 91 -11.05 -1.68 1.15
C PHE A 91 -11.05 -0.19 1.50
N PHE A 92 -10.81 0.70 0.55
CA PHE A 92 -10.81 2.15 0.76
C PHE A 92 -12.22 2.72 0.66
N ALA A 93 -12.56 3.65 1.55
CA ALA A 93 -13.83 4.38 1.48
C ALA A 93 -13.81 5.48 0.41
N ASP A 94 -12.66 6.14 0.25
CA ASP A 94 -12.45 7.23 -0.70
C ASP A 94 -11.66 6.74 -1.92
N GLU A 95 -12.09 7.12 -3.12
CA GLU A 95 -11.40 6.83 -4.37
C GLU A 95 -10.03 7.54 -4.46
N ASP A 96 -9.87 8.69 -3.82
CA ASP A 96 -8.60 9.44 -3.82
C ASP A 96 -7.49 8.74 -3.02
N ASP A 97 -7.86 7.84 -2.11
CA ASP A 97 -6.92 7.04 -1.34
C ASP A 97 -6.47 5.76 -2.05
N THR A 98 -7.14 5.40 -3.16
CA THR A 98 -6.89 4.16 -3.91
C THR A 98 -5.55 4.17 -4.65
N PHE A 99 -5.08 2.96 -4.98
CA PHE A 99 -3.91 2.76 -5.82
C PHE A 99 -4.28 2.93 -7.30
N LYS A 100 -3.42 3.63 -8.06
CA LYS A 100 -3.58 3.85 -9.50
C LYS A 100 -2.42 3.18 -10.25
N GLY A 101 -2.73 2.22 -11.12
CA GLY A 101 -1.75 1.49 -11.94
C GLY A 101 -1.71 2.00 -13.39
N SER A 102 -0.79 1.46 -14.20
CA SER A 102 -0.65 1.84 -15.63
C SER A 102 -1.76 1.29 -16.56
N GLY A 103 -2.73 0.55 -16.03
CA GLY A 103 -3.71 -0.22 -16.82
C GLY A 103 -5.17 0.17 -16.62
N GLU A 104 -5.43 1.21 -15.83
CA GLU A 104 -6.75 1.82 -15.58
C GLU A 104 -6.68 3.34 -15.77
#